data_AF-A0A9E1ZK78-F1
#
_entry.id   AF-A0A9E1ZK78-F1
#
_cell.length_a   1.000
_cell.length_b   1.000
_cell.length_c   1.000
_cell.angle_alpha   90.00
_cell.angle_beta   90.00
_cell.angle_gamma   90.00
#
_symmetry.space_group_name_H-M   'P 1'
#
loop_
_entity.id
_entity.type
_entity.pdbx_description
1 polymer ?
#
loop_
_entity_poly.entity_id
_entity_poly.type
_entity_poly.pdbx_seq_one_letter_code
_entity_poly.pdbx_strand_id
1 'polypeptide(L)'
;EGMGGRLSAWDVTEEQFIAGLRKKSQGNFMYLYHVLPAIEQGKFVHGTLDELPDGLKAYYQRHWRQMRAGNEDEFDQIYEPIVCILGVAREPVTVQQIANWTKLSQGKVKKSIRLWREFLNKEQLEGELHYRIYHASFQDFLKDQVDLDRYDDMVIDYYLALAGLNDK
;
A
#
# COMPACT_ATOMS: atom_id res chain seq x y z
N GLU A 1 23.59 6.02 -2.71
CA GLU A 1 24.46 4.85 -2.41
C GLU A 1 23.78 3.61 -2.98
N GLY A 2 24.46 2.85 -3.82
CA GLY A 2 23.91 1.58 -4.32
C GLY A 2 23.97 0.47 -3.27
N MET A 3 23.51 -0.73 -3.62
CA MET A 3 23.46 -1.88 -2.71
C MET A 3 24.80 -2.17 -2.02
N GLY A 4 25.93 -2.09 -2.73
CA GLY A 4 27.26 -2.30 -2.15
C GLY A 4 27.61 -1.35 -1.00
N GLY A 5 27.21 -0.08 -1.08
CA GLY A 5 27.40 0.88 0.02
C GLY A 5 26.56 0.52 1.25
N ARG A 6 25.38 -0.08 1.05
CA ARG A 6 24.53 -0.55 2.14
C ARG A 6 25.14 -1.75 2.87
N LEU A 7 25.71 -2.70 2.13
CA LEU A 7 26.38 -3.88 2.71
C LEU A 7 27.55 -3.45 3.62
N SER A 8 28.37 -2.51 3.16
CA SER A 8 29.44 -1.92 3.98
C SER A 8 28.91 -1.19 5.21
N ALA A 9 27.84 -0.40 5.08
CA ALA A 9 27.25 0.32 6.21
C ALA A 9 26.63 -0.61 7.27
N TRP A 10 26.18 -1.79 6.86
CA TRP A 10 25.60 -2.81 7.75
C TRP A 10 26.63 -3.81 8.28
N ASP A 11 27.90 -3.68 7.90
CA ASP A 11 28.97 -4.62 8.26
C ASP A 11 28.62 -6.08 7.93
N VAL A 12 28.03 -6.30 6.75
CA VAL A 12 27.64 -7.64 6.25
C VAL A 12 28.29 -7.95 4.90
N THR A 13 28.68 -9.21 4.73
CA THR A 13 29.11 -9.76 3.43
C THR A 13 27.91 -9.97 2.50
N GLU A 14 28.16 -10.08 1.20
CA GLU A 14 27.14 -10.41 0.21
C GLU A 14 26.47 -11.77 0.51
N GLU A 15 27.25 -12.78 0.92
CA GLU A 15 26.74 -14.10 1.28
C GLU A 15 25.79 -14.04 2.49
N GLN A 16 26.16 -13.31 3.54
CA GLN A 16 25.29 -13.10 4.71
C GLN A 16 24.01 -12.36 4.33
N PHE A 17 24.13 -11.34 3.47
CA PHE A 17 22.98 -10.57 2.97
C PHE A 17 22.01 -11.44 2.18
N ILE A 18 22.50 -12.24 1.23
CA ILE A 18 21.68 -13.16 0.42
C ILE A 18 21.01 -14.20 1.32
N ALA A 19 21.76 -14.81 2.25
CA ALA A 19 21.21 -15.81 3.19
C ALA A 19 20.12 -15.20 4.08
N GLY A 20 20.35 -13.99 4.62
CA GLY A 20 19.38 -13.25 5.42
C GLY A 20 18.10 -12.93 4.65
N LEU A 21 18.22 -12.39 3.43
CA LEU A 21 17.08 -12.11 2.57
C LEU A 21 16.29 -13.36 2.19
N ARG A 22 16.97 -14.48 1.92
CA ARG A 22 16.31 -15.75 1.60
C ARG A 22 15.52 -16.29 2.79
N LYS A 23 16.05 -16.16 4.00
CA LYS A 23 15.34 -16.54 5.24
C LYS A 23 14.15 -15.62 5.48
N LYS A 24 14.35 -14.30 5.41
CA LYS A 24 13.31 -13.28 5.66
C LYS A 24 12.21 -13.27 4.61
N SER A 25 12.48 -13.64 3.37
CA SER A 25 11.45 -13.71 2.33
C SER A 25 10.42 -14.83 2.55
N GLN A 26 10.76 -15.84 3.36
CA GLN A 26 9.91 -17.03 3.58
C GLN A 26 9.46 -17.70 2.27
N GLY A 27 10.30 -17.65 1.23
CA GLY A 27 9.99 -18.18 -0.09
C GLY A 27 9.08 -17.30 -0.96
N ASN A 28 8.66 -16.13 -0.47
CA ASN A 28 7.82 -15.21 -1.22
C ASN A 28 8.66 -14.17 -1.97
N PHE A 29 8.78 -14.31 -3.30
CA PHE A 29 9.58 -13.39 -4.12
C PHE A 29 9.09 -11.93 -4.07
N MET A 30 7.80 -11.70 -3.77
CA MET A 30 7.27 -10.34 -3.64
C MET A 30 7.88 -9.59 -2.46
N TYR A 31 8.35 -10.30 -1.44
CA TYR A 31 9.14 -9.69 -0.39
C TYR A 31 10.39 -9.01 -0.96
N LEU A 32 11.13 -9.70 -1.82
CA LEU A 32 12.35 -9.17 -2.44
C LEU A 32 12.03 -8.03 -3.41
N TYR A 33 10.94 -8.15 -4.17
CA TYR A 33 10.45 -7.10 -5.07
C TYR A 33 10.23 -5.76 -4.36
N HIS A 34 9.74 -5.77 -3.12
CA HIS A 34 9.54 -4.55 -2.34
C HIS A 34 10.78 -4.14 -1.52
N VAL A 35 11.43 -5.09 -0.85
CA VAL A 35 12.51 -4.80 0.10
C VAL A 35 13.78 -4.32 -0.59
N LEU A 36 14.17 -4.90 -1.73
CA LEU A 36 15.40 -4.50 -2.42
C LEU A 36 15.34 -3.02 -2.88
N PRO A 37 14.29 -2.56 -3.60
CA PRO A 37 14.17 -1.14 -3.95
C PRO A 37 14.04 -0.24 -2.71
N ALA A 38 13.36 -0.68 -1.65
CA ALA A 38 13.24 0.08 -0.42
C ALA A 38 14.60 0.32 0.26
N ILE A 39 15.50 -0.67 0.21
CA ILE A 39 16.88 -0.53 0.70
C ILE A 39 17.67 0.49 -0.14
N GLU A 40 17.56 0.42 -1.47
CA GLU A 40 18.23 1.35 -2.39
C GLU A 40 17.73 2.78 -2.23
N GLN A 41 16.43 2.95 -1.98
CA GLN A 41 15.80 4.24 -1.68
C GLN A 41 16.13 4.77 -0.27
N GLY A 42 16.87 4.01 0.55
CA GLY A 42 17.28 4.43 1.88
C GLY A 42 16.22 4.29 2.97
N LYS A 43 15.11 3.57 2.73
CA LYS A 43 14.05 3.33 3.75
C LYS A 43 14.57 2.54 4.97
N PHE A 44 15.75 1.92 4.85
CA PHE A 44 16.42 1.16 5.91
C PHE A 44 17.82 1.72 6.26
N VAL A 45 18.08 3.01 5.99
CA VAL A 45 19.40 3.63 6.17
C VAL A 45 19.93 3.53 7.60
N HIS A 46 19.07 3.63 8.61
CA HIS A 46 19.44 3.61 10.04
C HIS A 46 19.36 2.23 10.70
N GLY A 47 19.05 1.17 9.94
CA GLY A 47 18.87 -0.17 10.50
C GLY A 47 19.99 -1.13 10.12
N THR A 48 19.74 -2.42 10.34
CA THR A 48 20.62 -3.53 9.96
C THR A 48 19.86 -4.58 9.15
N LEU A 49 20.58 -5.59 8.64
CA LEU A 49 19.97 -6.74 7.97
C LEU A 49 18.92 -7.43 8.86
N ASP A 50 19.17 -7.56 10.16
CA ASP A 50 18.26 -8.25 11.10
C ASP A 50 16.96 -7.49 11.34
N GLU A 51 16.99 -6.16 11.22
CA GLU A 51 15.81 -5.28 11.37
C GLU A 51 14.92 -5.21 10.13
N LEU A 52 15.31 -5.87 9.04
CA LEU A 52 14.42 -6.08 7.92
C LEU A 52 13.20 -6.91 8.35
N PRO A 53 12.00 -6.62 7.83
CA PRO A 53 10.79 -7.32 8.21
C PRO A 53 10.87 -8.83 7.92
N ASP A 54 10.30 -9.66 8.79
CA ASP A 54 10.21 -11.10 8.53
C ASP A 54 8.95 -11.42 7.72
N GLY A 55 9.13 -11.66 6.42
CA GLY A 55 8.07 -11.98 5.48
C GLY A 55 7.34 -10.76 4.91
N LEU A 56 6.56 -11.01 3.87
CA LEU A 56 5.85 -9.96 3.12
C LEU A 56 4.80 -9.22 3.98
N LYS A 57 4.08 -9.94 4.84
CA LYS A 57 3.08 -9.35 5.74
C LYS A 57 3.72 -8.37 6.73
N ALA A 58 4.88 -8.70 7.29
CA ALA A 58 5.60 -7.78 8.19
C ALA A 58 6.09 -6.53 7.45
N TYR A 59 6.46 -6.65 6.18
CA TYR A 59 6.79 -5.49 5.34
C TYR A 59 5.58 -4.56 5.18
N TYR A 60 4.40 -5.11 4.84
CA TYR A 60 3.17 -4.33 4.74
C TYR A 60 2.78 -3.67 6.07
N GLN A 61 2.87 -4.40 7.20
CA GLN A 61 2.60 -3.85 8.52
C GLN A 61 3.54 -2.69 8.88
N ARG A 62 4.82 -2.80 8.50
CA ARG A 62 5.80 -1.72 8.71
C ARG A 62 5.42 -0.49 7.89
N HIS A 63 5.12 -0.67 6.60
CA HIS A 63 4.69 0.44 5.74
C HIS A 63 3.42 1.12 6.29
N TRP A 64 2.41 0.34 6.66
CA TRP A 64 1.16 0.82 7.26
C TRP A 64 1.42 1.67 8.52
N ARG A 65 2.22 1.16 9.46
CA ARG A 65 2.57 1.90 10.69
C ARG A 65 3.35 3.18 10.41
N GLN A 66 4.29 3.16 9.46
CA GLN A 66 5.06 4.35 9.09
C GLN A 66 4.16 5.43 8.50
N MET A 67 3.21 5.04 7.65
CA MET A 67 2.21 5.95 7.07
C MET A 67 1.33 6.59 8.14
N ARG A 68 0.86 5.81 9.11
CA ARG A 68 0.01 6.30 10.20
C ARG A 68 0.77 7.19 11.18
N ALA A 69 1.98 6.80 11.60
CA ALA A 69 2.78 7.53 12.58
C ALA A 69 3.21 8.94 12.11
N GLY A 70 3.22 9.21 10.79
CA GLY A 70 3.54 10.54 10.28
C GLY A 70 2.43 11.58 10.52
N ASN A 71 1.17 11.16 10.51
CA ASN A 71 -0.01 11.97 10.81
C ASN A 71 -1.24 11.05 10.95
N GLU A 72 -1.58 10.65 12.18
CA GLU A 72 -2.62 9.65 12.44
C GLU A 72 -4.00 10.11 11.95
N ASP A 73 -4.38 11.36 12.23
CA ASP A 73 -5.66 11.92 11.78
C ASP A 73 -5.78 11.96 10.26
N GLU A 74 -4.71 12.38 9.56
CA GLU A 74 -4.70 12.39 8.09
C GLU A 74 -4.75 10.96 7.54
N PHE A 75 -4.10 10.00 8.20
CA PHE A 75 -4.15 8.61 7.80
C PHE A 75 -5.56 8.02 7.93
N ASP A 76 -6.13 8.09 9.12
CA ASP A 76 -7.42 7.48 9.45
C ASP A 76 -8.57 8.10 8.63
N GLN A 77 -8.54 9.41 8.37
CA GLN A 77 -9.62 10.12 7.66
C GLN A 77 -9.46 10.18 6.14
N ILE A 78 -8.24 10.04 5.61
CA ILE A 78 -7.96 10.25 4.18
C ILE A 78 -7.31 9.03 3.56
N TYR A 79 -6.15 8.62 4.06
CA TYR A 79 -5.35 7.61 3.36
C TYR A 79 -5.93 6.20 3.48
N GLU A 80 -6.37 5.82 4.68
CA GLU A 80 -6.97 4.52 4.96
C GLU A 80 -8.24 4.31 4.12
N PRO A 81 -9.24 5.21 4.08
CA PRO A 81 -10.42 5.03 3.23
C PRO A 81 -10.08 4.83 1.75
N ILE A 82 -9.12 5.60 1.22
CA ILE A 82 -8.76 5.51 -0.20
C ILE A 82 -8.10 4.15 -0.53
N VAL A 83 -7.16 3.67 0.30
CA VAL A 83 -6.49 2.39 0.03
C VAL A 83 -7.44 1.21 0.24
N CYS A 84 -8.39 1.31 1.17
CA CYS A 84 -9.37 0.26 1.41
C CYS A 84 -10.41 0.17 0.30
N ILE A 85 -10.87 1.32 -0.22
CA ILE A 85 -11.69 1.38 -1.45
C ILE A 85 -10.99 0.70 -2.62
N LEU A 86 -9.68 0.96 -2.80
CA LEU A 86 -8.87 0.27 -3.82
C LEU A 86 -8.70 -1.23 -3.54
N GLY A 87 -8.84 -1.65 -2.28
CA GLY A 87 -8.78 -3.03 -1.83
C GLY A 87 -10.05 -3.83 -2.12
N VAL A 88 -11.22 -3.21 -1.95
CA VAL A 88 -12.53 -3.84 -2.23
C VAL A 88 -12.91 -3.74 -3.71
N ALA A 89 -12.43 -2.71 -4.42
CA ALA A 89 -12.70 -2.53 -5.84
C ALA A 89 -12.26 -3.74 -6.67
N ARG A 90 -13.22 -4.39 -7.33
CA ARG A 90 -12.99 -5.55 -8.22
C ARG A 90 -12.43 -5.14 -9.58
N GLU A 91 -12.72 -3.92 -10.00
CA GLU A 91 -12.27 -3.34 -11.26
C GLU A 91 -11.32 -2.15 -11.00
N PRO A 92 -10.43 -1.80 -11.94
CA PRO A 92 -9.67 -0.57 -11.87
C PRO A 92 -10.58 0.65 -11.73
N VAL A 93 -10.24 1.59 -10.84
CA VAL A 93 -11.07 2.77 -10.54
C VAL A 93 -10.31 4.07 -10.79
N THR A 94 -11.04 5.12 -11.17
CA THR A 94 -10.47 6.45 -11.42
C THR A 94 -10.34 7.27 -10.14
N VAL A 95 -9.52 8.31 -10.20
CA VAL A 95 -9.44 9.32 -9.12
C VAL A 95 -10.80 9.94 -8.82
N GLN A 96 -11.63 10.16 -9.84
CA GLN A 96 -12.93 10.78 -9.69
C GLN A 96 -13.91 9.84 -8.97
N GLN A 97 -13.91 8.55 -9.30
CA GLN A 97 -14.75 7.56 -8.62
C GLN A 97 -14.41 7.47 -7.13
N ILE A 98 -13.12 7.34 -6.79
CA ILE A 98 -12.67 7.31 -5.39
C ILE A 98 -13.08 8.60 -4.66
N ALA A 99 -12.90 9.76 -5.29
CA ALA A 99 -13.28 11.05 -4.72
C ALA A 99 -14.79 11.13 -4.42
N ASN A 100 -15.63 10.60 -5.31
CA ASN A 100 -17.07 10.56 -5.14
C ASN A 100 -17.49 9.66 -3.97
N TRP A 101 -16.95 8.43 -3.90
CA TRP A 101 -17.29 7.47 -2.85
C TRP A 101 -16.84 7.94 -1.47
N THR A 102 -15.60 8.43 -1.38
CA THR A 102 -15.01 8.90 -0.11
C THR A 102 -15.44 10.32 0.28
N LYS A 103 -16.12 11.05 -0.62
CA LYS A 103 -16.44 12.49 -0.49
C LYS A 103 -15.19 13.36 -0.25
N LEU A 104 -14.01 12.89 -0.68
CA LEU A 104 -12.74 13.60 -0.57
C LEU A 104 -12.43 14.38 -1.86
N SER A 105 -11.58 15.41 -1.75
CA SER A 105 -11.11 16.12 -2.95
C SER A 105 -10.18 15.23 -3.78
N GLN A 106 -10.23 15.36 -5.11
CA GLN A 106 -9.29 14.64 -6.00
C GLN A 106 -7.82 14.89 -5.64
N GLY A 107 -7.48 16.06 -5.06
CA GLY A 107 -6.13 16.37 -4.61
C GLY A 107 -5.66 15.43 -3.50
N LYS A 108 -6.53 15.15 -2.51
CA LYS A 108 -6.28 14.18 -1.44
C LYS A 108 -6.17 12.77 -2.01
N VAL A 109 -7.04 12.40 -2.94
CA VAL A 109 -6.99 11.10 -3.63
C VAL A 109 -5.67 10.89 -4.37
N LYS A 110 -5.25 11.87 -5.18
CA LYS A 110 -3.95 11.82 -5.89
C LYS A 110 -2.78 11.74 -4.92
N LYS A 111 -2.84 12.43 -3.78
CA LYS A 111 -1.80 12.33 -2.73
C LYS A 111 -1.72 10.91 -2.16
N SER A 112 -2.86 10.32 -1.80
CA SER A 112 -2.94 8.94 -1.30
C SER A 112 -2.40 7.92 -2.32
N ILE A 113 -2.83 8.01 -3.58
CA ILE A 113 -2.36 7.11 -4.66
C ILE A 113 -0.83 7.18 -4.84
N ARG A 114 -0.23 8.36 -4.70
CA ARG A 114 1.24 8.50 -4.77
C ARG A 114 1.94 7.82 -3.59
N LEU A 115 1.36 7.90 -2.40
CA LEU A 115 1.92 7.29 -1.19
C LEU A 115 1.86 5.76 -1.27
N TRP A 116 0.74 5.21 -1.76
CA TRP A 116 0.55 3.78 -1.96
C TRP A 116 1.06 3.25 -3.30
N ARG A 117 1.80 4.05 -4.08
CA ARG A 117 2.12 3.75 -5.49
C ARG A 117 2.80 2.41 -5.69
N GLU A 118 3.62 1.98 -4.73
CA GLU A 118 4.33 0.69 -4.77
C GLU A 118 3.40 -0.54 -4.72
N PHE A 119 2.13 -0.36 -4.33
CA PHE A 119 1.13 -1.43 -4.25
C PHE A 119 0.03 -1.33 -5.32
N LEU A 120 0.15 -0.38 -6.25
CA LEU A 120 -0.90 -0.06 -7.23
C LEU A 120 -0.43 -0.28 -8.67
N ASN A 121 -1.25 -0.97 -9.46
CA ASN A 121 -1.16 -0.88 -10.91
C ASN A 121 -1.88 0.37 -11.40
N LYS A 122 -1.36 0.91 -12.50
CA LYS A 122 -1.92 2.05 -13.23
C LYS A 122 -2.17 1.60 -14.65
N GLU A 123 -3.39 1.77 -15.11
CA GLU A 123 -3.83 1.44 -16.46
C GLU A 123 -4.43 2.70 -17.09
N GLN A 124 -4.30 2.84 -18.41
CA GLN A 124 -4.95 3.92 -19.15
C GLN A 124 -6.07 3.31 -20.00
N LEU A 125 -7.31 3.63 -19.65
CA LEU A 125 -8.51 3.16 -20.32
C LEU A 125 -9.29 4.37 -20.81
N GLU A 126 -9.63 4.41 -22.10
CA GLU A 126 -10.42 5.49 -22.70
C GLU A 126 -9.86 6.91 -22.46
N GLY A 127 -8.53 7.02 -22.33
CA GLY A 127 -7.85 8.29 -22.05
C GLY A 127 -7.74 8.65 -20.57
N GLU A 128 -8.38 7.88 -19.68
CA GLU A 128 -8.37 8.10 -18.23
C GLU A 128 -7.49 7.11 -17.47
N LEU A 129 -6.89 7.60 -16.37
CA LEU A 129 -6.03 6.78 -15.52
C LEU A 129 -6.86 6.04 -14.47
N HIS A 130 -6.71 4.72 -14.49
CA HIS A 130 -7.34 3.81 -13.56
C HIS A 130 -6.29 3.15 -12.66
N TYR A 131 -6.70 2.86 -11.42
CA TYR A 131 -5.85 2.33 -10.38
C TYR A 131 -6.50 1.11 -9.74
N ARG A 132 -5.68 0.10 -9.42
CA ARG A 132 -6.10 -1.09 -8.67
C ARG A 132 -4.96 -1.61 -7.83
N ILE A 133 -5.29 -2.30 -6.74
CA ILE A 133 -4.32 -3.19 -6.08
C ILE A 133 -4.07 -4.38 -7.01
N TYR A 134 -2.79 -4.70 -7.23
CA TYR A 134 -2.38 -5.71 -8.21
C TYR A 134 -2.02 -7.06 -7.57
N HIS A 135 -1.91 -7.11 -6.24
CA HIS A 135 -1.58 -8.33 -5.51
C HIS A 135 -2.62 -8.68 -4.47
N ALA A 136 -3.13 -9.91 -4.57
CA ALA A 136 -4.05 -10.49 -3.59
C ALA A 136 -3.46 -10.46 -2.17
N SER A 137 -2.16 -10.72 -2.00
CA SER A 137 -1.50 -10.68 -0.68
C SER A 137 -1.62 -9.32 0.02
N PHE A 138 -1.68 -8.21 -0.72
CA PHE A 138 -1.89 -6.90 -0.12
C PHE A 138 -3.38 -6.66 0.20
N GLN A 139 -4.30 -7.16 -0.63
CA GLN A 139 -5.73 -7.14 -0.31
C GLN A 139 -6.04 -7.97 0.94
N ASP A 140 -5.45 -9.16 1.07
CA ASP A 140 -5.58 -10.01 2.25
C ASP A 140 -4.98 -9.35 3.49
N PHE A 141 -3.86 -8.65 3.33
CA PHE A 141 -3.32 -7.80 4.40
C PHE A 141 -4.31 -6.71 4.82
N LEU A 142 -4.95 -6.00 3.89
CA LEU A 142 -5.94 -4.97 4.22
C LEU A 142 -7.15 -5.55 4.98
N LYS A 143 -7.66 -6.72 4.56
CA LYS A 143 -8.74 -7.44 5.27
C LYS A 143 -8.36 -7.79 6.72
N ASP A 144 -7.10 -8.13 6.96
CA ASP A 144 -6.60 -8.41 8.30
C ASP A 144 -6.39 -7.13 9.14
N GLN A 145 -6.24 -5.96 8.51
CA GLN A 145 -5.97 -4.69 9.21
C GLN A 145 -7.23 -3.93 9.58
N VAL A 146 -8.23 -3.94 8.70
CA VAL A 146 -9.45 -3.18 8.87
C VAL A 146 -10.64 -4.00 8.43
N ASP A 147 -11.81 -3.66 8.96
CA ASP A 147 -13.07 -4.12 8.40
C ASP A 147 -13.24 -3.52 7.01
N LEU A 148 -13.12 -4.35 5.96
CA LEU A 148 -13.30 -3.90 4.58
C LEU A 148 -14.76 -3.78 4.19
N ASP A 149 -15.67 -4.47 4.88
CA ASP A 149 -17.10 -4.49 4.52
C ASP A 149 -17.70 -3.09 4.62
N ARG A 150 -17.25 -2.28 5.61
CA ARG A 150 -17.66 -0.87 5.73
C ARG A 150 -17.34 -0.01 4.50
N TYR A 151 -16.34 -0.39 3.70
CA TYR A 151 -15.96 0.33 2.49
C TYR A 151 -16.72 -0.15 1.25
N ASP A 152 -17.14 -1.42 1.24
CA ASP A 152 -18.15 -1.90 0.29
C ASP A 152 -19.48 -1.17 0.52
N ASP A 153 -19.92 -1.08 1.79
CA ASP A 153 -21.14 -0.34 2.16
C ASP A 153 -21.06 1.13 1.75
N MET A 154 -19.90 1.79 1.91
CA MET A 154 -19.70 3.18 1.47
C MET A 154 -19.94 3.37 -0.05
N VAL A 155 -19.54 2.39 -0.87
CA VAL A 155 -19.78 2.44 -2.33
C VAL A 155 -21.25 2.16 -2.63
N ILE A 156 -21.87 1.21 -1.93
CA ILE A 156 -23.30 0.90 -2.05
C ILE A 156 -24.15 2.12 -1.71
N ASP A 157 -23.91 2.75 -0.56
CA ASP A 157 -24.61 3.95 -0.09
C ASP A 157 -24.50 5.11 -1.09
N TYR A 158 -23.34 5.27 -1.73
CA TYR A 158 -23.17 6.28 -2.77
C TYR A 158 -24.13 6.05 -3.94
N TYR A 159 -24.27 4.81 -4.42
CA TYR A 159 -25.16 4.50 -5.54
C TYR A 159 -26.63 4.55 -5.14
N LEU A 160 -26.98 4.13 -3.92
CA LEU A 160 -28.33 4.28 -3.37
C LEU A 160 -28.73 5.76 -3.29
N ALA A 161 -27.84 6.62 -2.79
CA ALA A 161 -28.04 8.06 -2.74
C ALA A 161 -28.20 8.68 -4.14
N LEU A 162 -27.37 8.26 -5.10
CA LEU A 162 -27.46 8.71 -6.49
C LEU A 162 -28.79 8.33 -7.14
N ALA A 163 -29.34 7.16 -6.79
CA ALA A 163 -30.65 6.69 -7.22
C ALA A 163 -31.82 7.34 -6.46
N GLY A 164 -31.56 8.19 -5.46
CA GLY A 164 -32.58 8.82 -4.63
C GLY A 164 -33.19 7.89 -3.57
N LEU A 165 -32.54 6.75 -3.27
CA LEU A 165 -32.98 5.72 -2.34
C LEU A 165 -32.26 5.82 -0.98
N ASN A 166 -32.23 7.01 -0.38
CA ASN A 166 -31.71 7.16 0.98
C ASN A 166 -32.81 6.87 2.01
N ASP A 167 -32.53 5.97 2.95
CA ASP A 167 -33.33 5.86 4.17
C ASP A 167 -33.40 7.23 4.85
N LYS A 168 -34.63 7.63 5.19
CA LYS A 168 -34.92 8.87 5.93
C LYS A 168 -34.42 8.80 7.36
#